data_AF-A0A674IDA3-F1
#
_entry.id   AF-A0A674IDA3-F1
#
_cell.length_a   1.000
_cell.length_b   1.000
_cell.length_c   1.000
_cell.angle_alpha   90.00
_cell.angle_beta   90.00
_cell.angle_gamma   90.00
#
_symmetry.space_group_name_H-M   'P 1'
#
loop_
_entity.id
_entity.type
_entity.pdbx_description
1 polymer ?
#
loop_
_entity_poly.entity_id
_entity_poly.type
_entity_poly.pdbx_seq_one_letter_code
_entity_poly.pdbx_strand_id
1 'polypeptide(L)'
;VMGLYQTPAEELDTFISNDLQPNRVFKNQISTAIHTIFLFLTQNCFRNSGSAMRVLKVVKAGSSGKGTALKDVSDVDLVVFVSSITDFQDLKAKRKKIIAEIQTRLEECRESLGKDLELSIKKTKWENPRVLTFTLKSNTMGEHIDFDVLPAFDALGQLYRGYKPDPQVYIRLTESDPEGSEFSPCFTELQRNFVMALPAKLKSLIRLVKRWYKQYVLPHKKKLGGKESLPPQYALELLSVYAWERGSRDPAFNMAEGFRTVLELIRQHAKLCVFWTINYGFANETLGLYLESQLCKSRPIILDPADPTGIVGQGSRWDLVEEEAELCCAQQCCWKRNGSAVQPWNVPVRAGFPAVALIVSKGGTAQPIGCPFPCTGGARIAQGPVPSPHRSNAPSLQERQQLHLMPLWPSVVSPHCASSR
;
A
#
# COMPACT_ATOMS: atom_id res chain seq x y z
N VAL A 1 -28.29 1.95 15.69
CA VAL A 1 -26.97 1.31 15.90
C VAL A 1 -26.09 2.32 16.62
N MET A 2 -25.40 1.94 17.70
CA MET A 2 -24.45 2.84 18.38
C MET A 2 -23.20 3.02 17.51
N GLY A 3 -22.65 4.23 17.45
CA GLY A 3 -21.38 4.48 16.77
C GLY A 3 -20.20 4.04 17.65
N LEU A 4 -19.03 3.86 17.03
CA LEU A 4 -17.81 3.42 17.72
C LEU A 4 -17.46 4.30 18.92
N TYR A 5 -17.61 5.63 18.79
CA TYR A 5 -17.31 6.58 19.87
C TYR A 5 -18.25 6.48 21.08
N GLN A 6 -19.41 5.84 20.91
CA GLN A 6 -20.36 5.56 21.99
C GLN A 6 -20.22 4.14 22.57
N THR A 7 -19.47 3.24 21.92
CA THR A 7 -19.23 1.88 22.40
C THR A 7 -18.18 1.89 23.52
N PRO A 8 -18.48 1.37 24.73
CA PRO A 8 -17.47 1.20 25.79
C PRO A 8 -16.32 0.29 25.37
N ALA A 9 -15.13 0.50 25.95
CA ALA A 9 -13.93 -0.31 25.67
C ALA A 9 -14.18 -1.83 25.80
N GLU A 10 -14.93 -2.26 26.81
CA GLU A 10 -15.25 -3.66 27.08
C GLU A 10 -16.24 -4.29 26.07
N GLU A 11 -16.91 -3.48 25.25
CA GLU A 11 -17.93 -3.93 24.28
C GLU A 11 -17.43 -3.94 22.82
N LEU A 12 -16.17 -3.59 22.58
CA LEU A 12 -15.59 -3.52 21.23
C LEU A 12 -15.59 -4.86 20.50
N ASP A 13 -15.32 -5.98 21.16
CA ASP A 13 -15.42 -7.32 20.56
C ASP A 13 -16.87 -7.62 20.10
N THR A 14 -17.88 -7.22 20.89
CA THR A 14 -19.31 -7.34 20.56
C THR A 14 -19.70 -6.45 19.37
N PHE A 15 -19.28 -5.18 19.37
CA PHE A 15 -19.49 -4.25 18.26
C PHE A 15 -18.87 -4.76 16.95
N ILE A 16 -17.64 -5.31 17.00
CA ILE A 16 -17.02 -5.91 15.81
C ILE A 16 -17.86 -7.07 15.28
N SER A 17 -18.32 -7.97 16.17
CA SER A 17 -19.13 -9.14 15.81
C SER A 17 -20.44 -8.75 15.13
N ASN A 18 -21.16 -7.76 15.69
CA ASN A 18 -22.51 -7.40 15.23
C ASN A 18 -22.49 -6.47 14.01
N ASP A 19 -21.57 -5.50 13.97
CA ASP A 19 -21.63 -4.36 13.07
C ASP A 19 -20.52 -4.33 12.00
N LEU A 20 -19.41 -5.06 12.20
CA LEU A 20 -18.25 -5.02 11.28
C LEU A 20 -17.96 -6.33 10.55
N GLN A 21 -18.38 -7.49 11.07
CA GLN A 21 -18.18 -8.75 10.37
C GLN A 21 -19.24 -8.95 9.27
N PRO A 22 -18.85 -9.26 8.01
CA PRO A 22 -19.83 -9.58 6.97
C PRO A 22 -20.59 -10.87 7.32
N ASN A 23 -21.92 -10.86 7.16
CA ASN A 23 -22.77 -12.01 7.47
C ASN A 23 -22.56 -13.18 6.46
N ARG A 24 -23.08 -14.37 6.77
CA ARG A 24 -22.87 -15.58 5.95
C ARG A 24 -23.59 -15.52 4.59
N VAL A 25 -24.75 -14.88 4.51
CA VAL A 25 -25.58 -14.79 3.29
C VAL A 25 -24.87 -13.93 2.24
N PHE A 26 -24.50 -12.71 2.64
CA PHE A 26 -23.71 -11.76 1.86
C PHE A 26 -22.38 -12.35 1.37
N LYS A 27 -21.66 -13.06 2.26
CA LYS A 27 -20.43 -13.80 1.88
C LYS A 27 -20.66 -14.80 0.76
N ASN A 28 -21.77 -15.54 0.78
CA ASN A 28 -22.10 -16.53 -0.25
C ASN A 28 -22.46 -15.86 -1.58
N GLN A 29 -23.34 -14.84 -1.56
CA GLN A 29 -23.75 -14.10 -2.77
C GLN A 29 -22.54 -13.43 -3.47
N ILE A 30 -21.70 -12.73 -2.69
CA ILE A 30 -20.45 -12.16 -3.19
C ILE A 30 -19.53 -13.25 -3.74
N SER A 31 -19.42 -14.41 -3.08
CA SER A 31 -18.57 -15.50 -3.58
C SER A 31 -19.00 -15.99 -4.96
N THR A 32 -20.30 -16.11 -5.23
CA THR A 32 -20.82 -16.50 -6.55
C THR A 32 -20.50 -15.44 -7.60
N ALA A 33 -20.79 -14.16 -7.33
CA ALA A 33 -20.50 -13.07 -8.28
C ALA A 33 -19.00 -12.95 -8.61
N ILE A 34 -18.14 -13.05 -7.59
CA ILE A 34 -16.68 -13.10 -7.77
C ILE A 34 -16.28 -14.31 -8.62
N HIS A 35 -16.87 -15.48 -8.38
CA HIS A 35 -16.53 -16.70 -9.14
C HIS A 35 -16.90 -16.56 -10.61
N THR A 36 -18.08 -16.02 -10.94
CA THR A 36 -18.48 -15.74 -12.33
C THR A 36 -17.49 -14.80 -13.03
N ILE A 37 -17.14 -13.68 -12.40
CA ILE A 37 -16.15 -12.74 -12.94
C ILE A 37 -14.76 -13.38 -13.07
N PHE A 38 -14.34 -14.19 -12.10
CA PHE A 38 -13.06 -14.91 -12.13
C PHE A 38 -12.99 -15.90 -13.30
N LEU A 39 -14.04 -16.70 -13.51
CA LEU A 39 -14.14 -17.63 -14.65
C LEU A 39 -14.12 -16.87 -15.98
N PHE A 40 -14.90 -15.79 -16.08
CA PHE A 40 -14.90 -14.93 -17.27
C PHE A 40 -13.50 -14.35 -17.58
N LEU A 41 -12.81 -13.78 -16.57
CA LEU A 41 -11.46 -13.22 -16.73
C LEU A 41 -10.44 -14.29 -17.15
N THR A 42 -10.50 -15.47 -16.54
CA THR A 42 -9.53 -16.55 -16.80
C THR A 42 -9.77 -17.30 -18.11
N GLN A 43 -11.03 -17.51 -18.53
CA GLN A 43 -11.37 -18.40 -19.64
C GLN A 43 -11.75 -17.67 -20.94
N ASN A 44 -12.37 -16.48 -20.85
CA ASN A 44 -13.00 -15.83 -22.00
C ASN A 44 -12.32 -14.50 -22.39
N CYS A 45 -11.75 -13.77 -21.43
CA CYS A 45 -11.30 -12.38 -21.61
C CYS A 45 -10.26 -12.16 -22.74
N PHE A 46 -9.43 -13.15 -23.09
CA PHE A 46 -8.47 -13.01 -24.19
C PHE A 46 -8.57 -14.14 -25.23
N ARG A 47 -9.70 -14.85 -25.26
CA ARG A 47 -9.87 -16.05 -26.10
C ARG A 47 -9.75 -15.76 -27.60
N ASN A 48 -10.04 -14.52 -28.01
CA ASN A 48 -9.98 -14.05 -29.40
C ASN A 48 -8.68 -13.28 -29.72
N SER A 49 -7.79 -13.05 -28.75
CA SER A 49 -6.60 -12.19 -28.89
C SER A 49 -5.36 -12.94 -29.44
N GLY A 50 -5.52 -14.19 -29.88
CA GLY A 50 -4.43 -15.10 -30.25
C GLY A 50 -3.63 -15.60 -29.04
N SER A 51 -2.61 -16.43 -29.28
CA SER A 51 -1.77 -17.03 -28.21
C SER A 51 -0.94 -16.01 -27.40
N ALA A 52 -0.83 -14.78 -27.91
CA ALA A 52 0.05 -13.72 -27.40
C ALA A 52 -0.39 -13.13 -26.05
N MET A 53 -1.70 -13.03 -25.78
CA MET A 53 -2.24 -12.42 -24.57
C MET A 53 -3.18 -13.40 -23.88
N ARG A 54 -2.80 -13.88 -22.68
CA ARG A 54 -3.59 -14.81 -21.86
C ARG A 54 -3.49 -14.40 -20.40
N VAL A 55 -4.53 -14.68 -19.62
CA VAL A 55 -4.42 -14.59 -18.15
C VAL A 55 -3.59 -15.76 -17.64
N LEU A 56 -2.52 -15.47 -16.89
CA LEU A 56 -1.72 -16.45 -16.18
C LEU A 56 -2.41 -16.88 -14.88
N LYS A 57 -2.84 -15.88 -14.09
CA LYS A 57 -3.56 -16.05 -12.83
C LYS A 57 -4.37 -14.79 -12.52
N VAL A 58 -5.46 -14.97 -11.75
CA VAL A 58 -6.19 -13.85 -11.13
C VAL A 58 -6.08 -14.01 -9.63
N VAL A 59 -5.76 -12.93 -8.92
CA VAL A 59 -5.64 -12.91 -7.47
C VAL A 59 -6.72 -12.01 -6.89
N LYS A 60 -7.58 -12.58 -6.05
CA LYS A 60 -8.48 -11.82 -5.19
C LYS A 60 -7.65 -11.09 -4.13
N ALA A 61 -7.54 -9.78 -4.29
CA ALA A 61 -6.72 -8.89 -3.49
C ALA A 61 -7.59 -8.10 -2.47
N GLY A 62 -7.05 -7.01 -1.93
CA GLY A 62 -7.81 -6.08 -1.10
C GLY A 62 -8.32 -6.64 0.22
N SER A 63 -9.26 -5.91 0.83
CA SER A 63 -9.96 -6.31 2.06
C SER A 63 -10.56 -7.71 1.95
N SER A 64 -11.15 -8.01 0.79
CA SER A 64 -11.88 -9.23 0.49
C SER A 64 -10.97 -10.45 0.29
N GLY A 65 -9.74 -10.27 -0.20
CA GLY A 65 -8.72 -11.31 -0.36
C GLY A 65 -7.85 -11.54 0.88
N LYS A 66 -7.55 -10.46 1.63
CA LYS A 66 -6.83 -10.48 2.91
C LYS A 66 -7.64 -11.07 4.07
N GLY A 67 -8.97 -11.10 3.95
CA GLY A 67 -9.87 -11.53 5.03
C GLY A 67 -10.14 -10.44 6.08
N THR A 68 -10.09 -9.17 5.69
CA THR A 68 -10.31 -7.96 6.52
C THR A 68 -11.43 -7.06 5.98
N ALA A 69 -12.34 -7.61 5.15
CA ALA A 69 -13.55 -6.95 4.70
C ALA A 69 -14.49 -6.57 5.85
N LEU A 70 -15.15 -5.42 5.70
CA LEU A 70 -16.18 -4.90 6.59
C LEU A 70 -17.57 -5.30 6.09
N LYS A 71 -18.52 -5.40 7.01
CA LYS A 71 -19.96 -5.44 6.73
C LYS A 71 -20.35 -4.21 5.89
N ASP A 72 -21.27 -4.41 4.95
CA ASP A 72 -21.86 -3.37 4.09
C ASP A 72 -20.88 -2.59 3.20
N VAL A 73 -19.65 -3.10 3.02
CA VAL A 73 -18.68 -2.60 2.05
C VAL A 73 -18.40 -3.71 1.04
N SER A 74 -18.88 -3.52 -0.18
CA SER A 74 -18.75 -4.48 -1.28
C SER A 74 -17.62 -4.08 -2.24
N ASP A 75 -16.38 -3.99 -1.73
CA ASP A 75 -15.18 -3.74 -2.55
C ASP A 75 -14.40 -5.05 -2.84
N VAL A 76 -14.16 -5.34 -4.13
CA VAL A 76 -13.42 -6.52 -4.60
C VAL A 76 -12.31 -6.14 -5.57
N ASP A 77 -11.08 -6.14 -5.06
CA ASP A 77 -9.88 -5.98 -5.88
C ASP A 77 -9.54 -7.32 -6.56
N LEU A 78 -9.39 -7.32 -7.89
CA LEU A 78 -8.95 -8.45 -8.69
C LEU A 78 -7.68 -8.06 -9.47
N VAL A 79 -6.55 -8.67 -9.12
CA VAL A 79 -5.30 -8.46 -9.85
C VAL A 79 -5.17 -9.53 -10.94
N VAL A 80 -5.00 -9.11 -12.18
CA VAL A 80 -4.98 -9.97 -13.37
C VAL A 80 -3.57 -9.98 -13.95
N PHE A 81 -2.90 -11.13 -13.86
CA PHE A 81 -1.54 -11.32 -14.38
C PHE A 81 -1.62 -11.80 -15.83
N VAL A 82 -0.91 -11.15 -16.74
CA VAL A 82 -1.06 -11.35 -18.20
C VAL A 82 0.23 -11.81 -18.85
N SER A 83 0.15 -12.85 -19.69
CA SER A 83 1.31 -13.52 -20.33
C SER A 83 2.09 -12.68 -21.33
N SER A 84 1.51 -11.58 -21.81
CA SER A 84 2.12 -10.69 -22.81
C SER A 84 3.07 -9.65 -22.21
N ILE A 85 3.25 -9.67 -20.88
CA ILE A 85 4.01 -8.69 -20.09
C ILE A 85 5.31 -9.33 -19.61
N THR A 86 6.45 -8.80 -20.05
CA THR A 86 7.79 -9.35 -19.74
C THR A 86 8.46 -8.70 -18.53
N ASP A 87 8.09 -7.45 -18.21
CA ASP A 87 8.71 -6.64 -17.18
C ASP A 87 7.78 -5.48 -16.73
N PHE A 88 8.29 -4.66 -15.81
CA PHE A 88 7.56 -3.53 -15.24
C PHE A 88 7.28 -2.39 -16.25
N GLN A 89 8.22 -2.04 -17.13
CA GLN A 89 8.00 -0.98 -18.12
C GLN A 89 7.05 -1.44 -19.21
N ASP A 90 7.14 -2.71 -19.60
CA ASP A 90 6.24 -3.33 -20.54
C ASP A 90 4.78 -3.35 -20.03
N LEU A 91 4.58 -3.59 -18.72
CA LEU A 91 3.28 -3.38 -18.06
C LEU A 91 2.82 -1.93 -18.22
N LYS A 92 3.67 -0.95 -17.87
CA LYS A 92 3.34 0.47 -17.91
C LYS A 92 2.93 0.93 -19.32
N ALA A 93 3.59 0.41 -20.35
CA ALA A 93 3.29 0.68 -21.76
C ALA A 93 2.00 -0.01 -22.25
N LYS A 94 1.84 -1.32 -21.99
CA LYS A 94 0.72 -2.13 -22.53
C LYS A 94 -0.56 -2.06 -21.71
N ARG A 95 -0.53 -1.61 -20.45
CA ARG A 95 -1.68 -1.61 -19.51
C ARG A 95 -2.95 -0.98 -20.07
N LYS A 96 -2.86 0.16 -20.77
CA LYS A 96 -4.01 0.81 -21.42
C LYS A 96 -4.74 -0.14 -22.37
N LYS A 97 -3.99 -0.91 -23.18
CA LYS A 97 -4.53 -1.92 -24.11
C LYS A 97 -5.16 -3.09 -23.35
N ILE A 98 -4.54 -3.55 -22.27
CA ILE A 98 -5.09 -4.64 -21.43
C ILE A 98 -6.41 -4.22 -20.80
N ILE A 99 -6.49 -3.01 -20.22
CA ILE A 99 -7.75 -2.50 -19.64
C ILE A 99 -8.83 -2.32 -20.69
N ALA A 100 -8.50 -1.83 -21.89
CA ALA A 100 -9.45 -1.72 -22.98
C ALA A 100 -10.01 -3.09 -23.41
N GLU A 101 -9.16 -4.10 -23.56
CA GLU A 101 -9.61 -5.47 -23.90
C GLU A 101 -10.51 -6.07 -22.79
N ILE A 102 -10.11 -5.94 -21.51
CA ILE A 102 -10.96 -6.38 -20.39
C ILE A 102 -12.31 -5.65 -20.38
N GLN A 103 -12.32 -4.34 -20.64
CA GLN A 103 -13.55 -3.56 -20.73
C GLN A 103 -14.45 -4.06 -21.87
N THR A 104 -13.95 -4.17 -23.10
CA THR A 104 -14.71 -4.66 -24.25
C THR A 104 -15.31 -6.04 -23.97
N ARG A 105 -14.55 -6.93 -23.34
CA ARG A 105 -15.01 -8.29 -23.03
C ARG A 105 -16.05 -8.30 -21.89
N LEU A 106 -15.96 -7.40 -20.92
CA LEU A 106 -17.00 -7.20 -19.90
C LEU A 106 -18.30 -6.63 -20.50
N GLU A 107 -18.18 -5.77 -21.53
CA GLU A 107 -19.32 -5.26 -22.31
C GLU A 107 -19.97 -6.37 -23.13
N GLU A 108 -19.20 -7.22 -23.83
CA GLU A 108 -19.71 -8.45 -24.49
C GLU A 108 -20.39 -9.40 -23.48
N CYS A 109 -19.76 -9.62 -22.31
CA CYS A 109 -20.32 -10.46 -21.25
C CYS A 109 -21.63 -9.92 -20.68
N ARG A 110 -21.90 -8.61 -20.79
CA ARG A 110 -23.13 -7.98 -20.29
C ARG A 110 -24.38 -8.54 -20.96
N GLU A 111 -24.30 -8.89 -22.24
CA GLU A 111 -25.40 -9.50 -23.00
C GLU A 111 -25.70 -10.94 -22.55
N SER A 112 -24.69 -11.61 -21.98
CA SER A 112 -24.80 -12.97 -21.43
C SER A 112 -25.14 -13.02 -19.94
N LEU A 113 -25.16 -11.88 -19.24
CA LEU A 113 -25.63 -11.81 -17.86
C LEU A 113 -27.15 -11.93 -17.81
N GLY A 114 -27.65 -12.82 -16.95
CA GLY A 114 -29.08 -13.00 -16.74
C GLY A 114 -29.77 -11.73 -16.22
N LYS A 115 -31.09 -11.62 -16.45
CA LYS A 115 -31.90 -10.43 -16.13
C LYS A 115 -31.82 -9.95 -14.66
N ASP A 116 -31.39 -10.81 -13.76
CA ASP A 116 -31.24 -10.53 -12.32
C ASP A 116 -30.00 -9.70 -11.97
N LEU A 117 -29.07 -9.49 -12.92
CA LEU A 117 -27.82 -8.76 -12.72
C LEU A 117 -27.65 -7.59 -13.70
N GLU A 118 -27.29 -6.43 -13.16
CA GLU A 118 -26.91 -5.23 -13.91
C GLU A 118 -25.40 -4.98 -13.78
N LEU A 119 -24.67 -5.02 -14.91
CA LEU A 119 -23.26 -4.61 -14.97
C LEU A 119 -23.16 -3.16 -15.48
N SER A 120 -22.38 -2.33 -14.77
CA SER A 120 -22.09 -0.95 -15.15
C SER A 120 -20.59 -0.64 -14.99
N ILE A 121 -19.95 -0.12 -16.04
CA ILE A 121 -18.50 0.18 -16.04
C ILE A 121 -18.29 1.68 -15.78
N LYS A 122 -17.40 2.02 -14.84
CA LYS A 122 -17.09 3.42 -14.52
C LYS A 122 -16.05 3.94 -15.51
N LYS A 123 -16.43 4.95 -16.32
CA LYS A 123 -15.53 5.58 -17.29
C LYS A 123 -14.35 6.27 -16.59
N THR A 124 -13.13 5.86 -16.92
CA THR A 124 -11.91 6.56 -16.50
C THR A 124 -11.69 7.83 -17.30
N LYS A 125 -11.12 8.86 -16.65
CA LYS A 125 -10.64 10.11 -17.30
C LYS A 125 -9.13 10.10 -17.57
N TRP A 126 -8.43 9.07 -17.11
CA TRP A 126 -6.96 8.97 -17.19
C TRP A 126 -6.55 8.31 -18.50
N GLU A 127 -5.52 8.85 -19.15
CA GLU A 127 -5.05 8.34 -20.45
C GLU A 127 -4.46 6.93 -20.36
N ASN A 128 -3.73 6.63 -19.29
CA ASN A 128 -3.21 5.30 -18.96
C ASN A 128 -3.75 4.89 -17.57
N PRO A 129 -4.97 4.35 -17.48
CA PRO A 129 -5.58 3.96 -16.21
C PRO A 129 -4.76 2.85 -15.52
N ARG A 130 -4.63 2.91 -14.19
CA ARG A 130 -4.04 1.83 -13.38
C ARG A 130 -5.03 0.71 -13.05
N VAL A 131 -6.33 1.00 -13.11
CA VAL A 131 -7.44 0.15 -12.68
C VAL A 131 -8.65 0.33 -13.61
N LEU A 132 -9.41 -0.75 -13.80
CA LEU A 132 -10.74 -0.74 -14.41
C LEU A 132 -11.77 -1.01 -13.31
N THR A 133 -12.63 -0.03 -13.03
CA THR A 133 -13.70 -0.17 -12.03
C THR A 133 -15.04 -0.45 -12.69
N PHE A 134 -15.76 -1.46 -12.21
CA PHE A 134 -17.15 -1.72 -12.59
C PHE A 134 -17.99 -2.16 -11.38
N THR A 135 -19.30 -2.05 -11.51
CA THR A 135 -20.27 -2.39 -10.47
C THR A 135 -21.20 -3.48 -11.00
N LEU A 136 -21.34 -4.58 -10.25
CA LEU A 136 -22.42 -5.56 -10.41
C LEU A 136 -23.51 -5.27 -9.39
N LYS A 137 -24.74 -5.06 -9.86
CA LYS A 137 -25.92 -4.83 -9.02
C LYS A 137 -26.93 -5.95 -9.20
N SER A 138 -27.53 -6.41 -8.10
CA SER A 138 -28.65 -7.35 -8.12
C SER A 138 -29.97 -6.60 -8.29
N ASN A 139 -30.72 -6.95 -9.33
CA ASN A 139 -32.05 -6.39 -9.57
C ASN A 139 -33.10 -6.95 -8.60
N THR A 140 -32.85 -8.11 -7.98
CA THR A 140 -33.77 -8.77 -7.05
C THR A 140 -33.53 -8.37 -5.59
N MET A 141 -32.30 -8.04 -5.20
CA MET A 141 -31.93 -7.72 -3.81
C MET A 141 -31.58 -6.24 -3.57
N GLY A 142 -31.37 -5.44 -4.62
CA GLY A 142 -30.93 -4.04 -4.52
C GLY A 142 -29.46 -3.86 -4.07
N GLU A 143 -28.78 -4.94 -3.70
CA GLU A 143 -27.37 -4.98 -3.34
C GLU A 143 -26.47 -4.75 -4.57
N HIS A 144 -25.28 -4.18 -4.34
CA HIS A 144 -24.26 -4.01 -5.38
C HIS A 144 -22.86 -4.34 -4.86
N ILE A 145 -21.96 -4.64 -5.80
CA ILE A 145 -20.55 -4.97 -5.58
C ILE A 145 -19.71 -4.16 -6.58
N ASP A 146 -18.79 -3.36 -6.05
CA ASP A 146 -17.77 -2.68 -6.83
C ASP A 146 -16.55 -3.60 -6.98
N PHE A 147 -16.11 -3.76 -8.23
CA PHE A 147 -14.93 -4.51 -8.62
C PHE A 147 -13.88 -3.55 -9.17
N ASP A 148 -12.66 -3.65 -8.65
CA ASP A 148 -11.47 -2.97 -9.18
C ASP A 148 -10.55 -4.01 -9.80
N VAL A 149 -10.36 -3.94 -11.13
CA VAL A 149 -9.49 -4.86 -11.88
C VAL A 149 -8.17 -4.19 -12.22
N LEU A 150 -7.06 -4.75 -11.74
CA LEU A 150 -5.71 -4.20 -11.92
C LEU A 150 -4.85 -5.17 -12.73
N PRO A 151 -4.41 -4.82 -13.94
CA PRO A 151 -3.39 -5.59 -14.66
C PRO A 151 -2.05 -5.59 -13.91
N ALA A 152 -1.38 -6.74 -13.88
CA ALA A 152 -0.06 -6.89 -13.26
C ALA A 152 0.91 -7.71 -14.13
N PHE A 153 2.19 -7.44 -13.92
CA PHE A 153 3.30 -8.28 -14.36
C PHE A 153 3.52 -9.39 -13.32
N ASP A 154 3.76 -10.63 -13.75
CA ASP A 154 4.06 -11.74 -12.84
C ASP A 154 5.54 -11.75 -12.42
N ALA A 155 5.93 -10.68 -11.72
CA ALA A 155 7.30 -10.48 -11.23
C ALA A 155 7.80 -11.57 -10.27
N LEU A 156 6.87 -12.32 -9.67
CA LEU A 156 7.13 -13.34 -8.64
C LEU A 156 7.05 -14.77 -9.19
N GLY A 157 6.37 -14.99 -10.31
CA GLY A 157 6.13 -16.30 -10.89
C GLY A 157 5.43 -17.24 -9.91
N GLN A 158 6.02 -18.41 -9.67
CA GLN A 158 5.53 -19.39 -8.71
C GLN A 158 6.09 -19.12 -7.31
N LEU A 159 5.23 -18.67 -6.39
CA LEU A 159 5.59 -18.51 -4.99
C LEU A 159 5.62 -19.84 -4.22
N TYR A 160 6.61 -19.98 -3.34
CA TYR A 160 6.76 -21.10 -2.40
C TYR A 160 6.66 -20.59 -0.96
N ARG A 161 5.85 -21.25 -0.11
CA ARG A 161 5.67 -20.84 1.28
C ARG A 161 6.99 -20.93 2.06
N GLY A 162 7.31 -19.88 2.82
CA GLY A 162 8.52 -19.81 3.65
C GLY A 162 9.78 -19.34 2.92
N TYR A 163 9.73 -19.19 1.59
CA TYR A 163 10.85 -18.67 0.80
C TYR A 163 10.64 -17.20 0.46
N LYS A 164 11.74 -16.43 0.50
CA LYS A 164 11.78 -15.07 -0.01
C LYS A 164 11.84 -15.08 -1.54
N PRO A 165 11.21 -14.11 -2.22
CA PRO A 165 11.51 -13.82 -3.62
C PRO A 165 13.02 -13.57 -3.83
N ASP A 166 13.50 -13.85 -5.04
CA ASP A 166 14.86 -13.50 -5.46
C ASP A 166 15.07 -11.97 -5.36
N PRO A 167 16.12 -11.48 -4.66
CA PRO A 167 16.47 -10.06 -4.60
C PRO A 167 16.53 -9.36 -5.97
N GLN A 168 16.86 -10.08 -7.05
CA GLN A 168 16.89 -9.54 -8.41
C GLN A 168 15.51 -9.07 -8.91
N VAL A 169 14.40 -9.63 -8.40
CA VAL A 169 13.05 -9.11 -8.67
C VAL A 169 12.90 -7.70 -8.13
N TYR A 170 13.41 -7.45 -6.93
CA TYR A 170 13.34 -6.17 -6.26
C TYR A 170 14.36 -5.15 -6.81
N ILE A 171 15.55 -5.59 -7.22
CA ILE A 171 16.51 -4.69 -7.88
C ILE A 171 15.91 -4.13 -9.18
N ARG A 172 15.38 -5.00 -10.06
CA ARG A 172 14.68 -4.58 -11.30
C ARG A 172 13.48 -3.68 -11.04
N LEU A 173 12.78 -3.86 -9.90
CA LEU A 173 11.73 -2.95 -9.47
C LEU A 173 12.31 -1.57 -9.12
N THR A 174 13.36 -1.50 -8.30
CA THR A 174 14.00 -0.23 -7.90
C THR A 174 14.60 0.55 -9.07
N GLU A 175 15.07 -0.15 -10.11
CA GLU A 175 15.52 0.45 -11.37
C GLU A 175 14.34 0.97 -12.23
N SER A 176 13.17 0.32 -12.13
CA SER A 176 11.97 0.63 -12.92
C SER A 176 11.07 1.71 -12.30
N ASP A 177 11.04 1.79 -10.98
CA ASP A 177 10.21 2.71 -10.19
C ASP A 177 10.94 3.13 -8.90
N PRO A 178 11.99 3.96 -8.98
CA PRO A 178 12.82 4.31 -7.82
C PRO A 178 12.04 5.04 -6.70
N GLU A 179 10.99 5.78 -7.08
CA GLU A 179 10.12 6.54 -6.18
C GLU A 179 8.90 5.72 -5.69
N GLY A 180 8.59 4.61 -6.36
CA GLY A 180 7.55 3.66 -6.01
C GLY A 180 6.12 4.06 -6.42
N SER A 181 5.17 3.21 -6.02
CA SER A 181 3.71 3.31 -6.24
C SER A 181 3.13 2.85 -7.58
N GLU A 182 3.93 2.59 -8.63
CA GLU A 182 3.41 2.15 -9.93
C GLU A 182 3.07 0.65 -9.96
N PHE A 183 3.87 -0.19 -9.29
CA PHE A 183 3.90 -1.64 -9.53
C PHE A 183 3.47 -2.53 -8.36
N SER A 184 2.99 -1.97 -7.25
CA SER A 184 2.54 -2.74 -6.07
C SER A 184 1.51 -3.87 -6.36
N PRO A 185 0.63 -3.82 -7.37
CA PRO A 185 -0.23 -4.96 -7.72
C PRO A 185 0.55 -6.23 -8.08
N CYS A 186 1.76 -6.12 -8.64
CA CYS A 186 2.62 -7.26 -8.97
C CYS A 186 3.02 -8.07 -7.72
N PHE A 187 2.99 -7.45 -6.53
CA PHE A 187 3.33 -8.05 -5.25
C PHE A 187 2.10 -8.37 -4.38
N THR A 188 0.89 -8.30 -4.95
CA THR A 188 -0.36 -8.46 -4.20
C THR A 188 -0.47 -9.81 -3.46
N GLU A 189 0.12 -10.88 -3.98
CA GLU A 189 0.12 -12.18 -3.32
C GLU A 189 0.89 -12.14 -1.99
N LEU A 190 2.00 -11.40 -1.93
CA LEU A 190 2.77 -11.21 -0.71
C LEU A 190 2.02 -10.32 0.29
N GLN A 191 1.43 -9.21 -0.17
CA GLN A 191 0.57 -8.34 0.65
C GLN A 191 -0.62 -9.11 1.24
N ARG A 192 -1.24 -9.97 0.43
CA ARG A 192 -2.35 -10.84 0.82
C ARG A 192 -1.89 -11.89 1.83
N ASN A 193 -0.80 -12.60 1.56
CA ASN A 193 -0.27 -13.65 2.43
C ASN A 193 0.14 -13.11 3.80
N PHE A 194 0.76 -11.93 3.85
CA PHE A 194 1.12 -11.21 5.07
C PHE A 194 -0.09 -11.02 6.00
N VAL A 195 -1.23 -10.58 5.47
CA VAL A 195 -2.46 -10.37 6.27
C VAL A 195 -3.24 -11.68 6.48
N MET A 196 -3.23 -12.61 5.51
CA MET A 196 -3.93 -13.89 5.61
C MET A 196 -3.37 -14.79 6.72
N ALA A 197 -2.07 -14.73 7.02
CA ALA A 197 -1.44 -15.52 8.08
C ALA A 197 -1.83 -15.07 9.51
N LEU A 198 -2.37 -13.86 9.67
CA LEU A 198 -2.61 -13.25 10.99
C LEU A 198 -3.72 -13.93 11.81
N PRO A 199 -3.65 -13.90 13.16
CA PRO A 199 -4.72 -14.38 14.03
C PRO A 199 -6.07 -13.72 13.75
N ALA A 200 -7.16 -14.45 14.02
CA ALA A 200 -8.52 -13.97 13.80
C ALA A 200 -8.82 -12.68 14.58
N LYS A 201 -8.37 -12.58 15.84
CA LYS A 201 -8.58 -11.40 16.68
C LYS A 201 -7.80 -10.17 16.17
N LEU A 202 -6.60 -10.36 15.59
CA LEU A 202 -5.87 -9.27 14.93
C LEU A 202 -6.59 -8.80 13.66
N LYS A 203 -7.18 -9.70 12.88
CA LYS A 203 -8.07 -9.32 11.75
C LYS A 203 -9.33 -8.60 12.22
N SER A 204 -9.79 -8.82 13.45
CA SER A 204 -10.88 -8.04 14.07
C SER A 204 -10.41 -6.63 14.47
N LEU A 205 -9.22 -6.47 15.06
CA LEU A 205 -8.61 -5.15 15.30
C LEU A 205 -8.42 -4.35 14.01
N ILE A 206 -7.92 -4.99 12.94
CA ILE A 206 -7.79 -4.35 11.62
C ILE A 206 -9.16 -3.87 11.10
N ARG A 207 -10.25 -4.63 11.29
CA ARG A 207 -11.61 -4.15 10.96
C ARG A 207 -12.02 -2.94 11.79
N LEU A 208 -11.75 -2.95 13.10
CA LEU A 208 -12.08 -1.82 13.98
C LEU A 208 -11.38 -0.53 13.53
N VAL A 209 -10.07 -0.61 13.28
CA VAL A 209 -9.26 0.52 12.76
C VAL A 209 -9.75 0.98 11.38
N LYS A 210 -10.13 0.06 10.49
CA LYS A 210 -10.71 0.40 9.18
C LYS A 210 -12.08 1.08 9.30
N ARG A 211 -12.93 0.67 10.25
CA ARG A 211 -14.21 1.32 10.52
C ARG A 211 -13.99 2.73 11.03
N TRP A 212 -13.12 2.89 12.04
CA TRP A 212 -12.73 4.18 12.57
C TRP A 212 -12.25 5.12 11.45
N TYR A 213 -11.31 4.66 10.62
CA TYR A 213 -10.82 5.45 9.49
C TYR A 213 -11.94 5.80 8.49
N LYS A 214 -12.80 4.86 8.07
CA LYS A 214 -13.89 5.16 7.12
C LYS A 214 -14.93 6.13 7.70
N GLN A 215 -15.18 6.08 9.02
CA GLN A 215 -16.25 6.84 9.67
C GLN A 215 -15.83 8.25 10.12
N TYR A 216 -14.60 8.43 10.60
CA TYR A 216 -14.17 9.68 11.24
C TYR A 216 -13.01 10.37 10.48
N VAL A 217 -12.02 9.60 10.02
CA VAL A 217 -10.88 10.15 9.27
C VAL A 217 -11.24 10.47 7.82
N LEU A 218 -11.92 9.57 7.10
CA LEU A 218 -12.24 9.76 5.67
C LEU A 218 -13.07 11.03 5.36
N PRO A 219 -14.02 11.49 6.19
CA PRO A 219 -14.65 12.81 6.05
C PRO A 219 -13.68 13.99 5.95
N HIS A 220 -12.48 13.89 6.55
CA HIS A 220 -11.44 14.91 6.47
C HIS A 220 -10.89 15.13 5.06
N LYS A 221 -11.20 14.26 4.08
CA LYS A 221 -10.93 14.52 2.66
C LYS A 221 -11.52 15.85 2.16
N LYS A 222 -12.59 16.35 2.78
CA LYS A 222 -13.18 17.66 2.46
C LYS A 222 -12.30 18.86 2.87
N LYS A 223 -11.33 18.66 3.77
CA LYS A 223 -10.35 19.67 4.21
C LYS A 223 -9.10 19.73 3.30
N LEU A 224 -8.93 18.80 2.36
CA LEU A 224 -7.73 18.67 1.53
C LEU A 224 -7.72 19.63 0.34
N GLY A 225 -6.55 20.21 0.06
CA GLY A 225 -6.23 20.84 -1.22
C GLY A 225 -6.03 19.83 -2.34
N GLY A 226 -6.09 20.28 -3.61
CA GLY A 226 -6.17 19.40 -4.78
C GLY A 226 -4.97 18.47 -5.08
N LYS A 227 -3.84 18.61 -4.36
CA LYS A 227 -2.69 17.69 -4.43
C LYS A 227 -2.48 16.88 -3.14
N GLU A 228 -3.24 17.16 -2.09
CA GLU A 228 -3.07 16.52 -0.79
C GLU A 228 -3.82 15.18 -0.73
N SER A 229 -3.39 14.28 0.14
CA SER A 229 -4.02 12.98 0.36
C SER A 229 -4.08 12.66 1.85
N LEU A 230 -5.09 11.91 2.28
CA LEU A 230 -5.01 11.19 3.56
C LEU A 230 -4.21 9.90 3.35
N PRO A 231 -3.51 9.40 4.37
CA PRO A 231 -2.81 8.12 4.31
C PRO A 231 -3.77 6.99 3.89
N PRO A 232 -3.37 6.07 3.00
CA PRO A 232 -4.26 5.01 2.56
C PRO A 232 -4.59 4.07 3.73
N GLN A 233 -5.78 3.45 3.71
CA GLN A 233 -6.21 2.53 4.79
C GLN A 233 -5.18 1.43 5.07
N TYR A 234 -4.43 1.01 4.04
CA TYR A 234 -3.40 -0.01 4.16
C TYR A 234 -2.26 0.39 5.10
N ALA A 235 -1.90 1.67 5.21
CA ALA A 235 -0.92 2.14 6.20
C ALA A 235 -1.36 1.80 7.63
N LEU A 236 -2.65 1.93 7.90
CA LEU A 236 -3.26 1.66 9.20
C LEU A 236 -3.51 0.15 9.42
N GLU A 237 -3.75 -0.63 8.35
CA GLU A 237 -3.70 -2.10 8.43
C GLU A 237 -2.29 -2.55 8.89
N LEU A 238 -1.23 -2.05 8.25
CA LEU A 238 0.16 -2.36 8.59
C LEU A 238 0.53 -1.89 10.00
N LEU A 239 0.12 -0.69 10.40
CA LEU A 239 0.38 -0.17 11.75
C LEU A 239 -0.35 -0.99 12.83
N SER A 240 -1.52 -1.55 12.53
CA SER A 240 -2.23 -2.50 13.41
C SER A 240 -1.47 -3.81 13.59
N VAL A 241 -0.86 -4.33 12.52
CA VAL A 241 0.02 -5.52 12.60
C VAL A 241 1.24 -5.20 13.45
N TYR A 242 1.91 -4.08 13.18
CA TYR A 242 3.09 -3.65 13.94
C TYR A 242 2.81 -3.47 15.44
N ALA A 243 1.69 -2.84 15.80
CA ALA A 243 1.26 -2.66 17.18
C ALA A 243 1.15 -4.01 17.92
N TRP A 244 0.48 -4.99 17.30
CA TRP A 244 0.32 -6.32 17.88
C TRP A 244 1.64 -7.11 17.93
N GLU A 245 2.43 -7.10 16.85
CA GLU A 245 3.71 -7.82 16.75
C GLU A 245 4.77 -7.32 17.74
N ARG A 246 4.67 -6.07 18.21
CA ARG A 246 5.65 -5.45 19.11
C ARG A 246 5.13 -5.25 20.53
N GLY A 247 3.82 -5.11 20.72
CA GLY A 247 3.22 -4.82 22.02
C GLY A 247 2.56 -6.01 22.74
N SER A 248 2.12 -7.03 22.00
CA SER A 248 1.32 -8.12 22.58
C SER A 248 1.75 -9.52 22.13
N ARG A 249 1.68 -9.84 20.83
CA ARG A 249 1.80 -11.19 20.24
C ARG A 249 0.84 -12.26 20.77
N ASP A 250 -0.01 -11.94 21.74
CA ASP A 250 -1.05 -12.84 22.25
C ASP A 250 -2.19 -12.92 21.23
N PRO A 251 -2.62 -14.11 20.75
CA PRO A 251 -3.81 -14.24 19.89
C PRO A 251 -5.13 -13.87 20.57
N ALA A 252 -5.19 -13.82 21.91
CA ALA A 252 -6.39 -13.54 22.71
C ALA A 252 -6.52 -12.10 23.24
N PHE A 253 -5.54 -11.23 22.94
CA PHE A 253 -5.34 -9.85 23.42
C PHE A 253 -6.61 -8.99 23.63
N ASN A 254 -6.55 -8.00 24.54
CA ASN A 254 -7.66 -7.06 24.75
C ASN A 254 -7.86 -6.11 23.55
N MET A 255 -9.08 -6.09 22.98
CA MET A 255 -9.39 -5.33 21.77
C MET A 255 -9.19 -3.81 21.95
N ALA A 256 -9.57 -3.27 23.10
CA ALA A 256 -9.46 -1.84 23.38
C ALA A 256 -8.01 -1.40 23.53
N GLU A 257 -7.17 -2.19 24.21
CA GLU A 257 -5.74 -1.92 24.34
C GLU A 257 -5.06 -1.91 22.97
N GLY A 258 -5.38 -2.89 22.11
CA GLY A 258 -4.88 -2.93 20.74
C GLY A 258 -5.31 -1.72 19.91
N PHE A 259 -6.58 -1.32 20.01
CA PHE A 259 -7.10 -0.13 19.33
C PHE A 259 -6.43 1.15 19.83
N ARG A 260 -6.36 1.34 21.15
CA ARG A 260 -5.70 2.48 21.81
C ARG A 260 -4.21 2.58 21.44
N THR A 261 -3.53 1.44 21.28
CA THR A 261 -2.13 1.37 20.84
C THR A 261 -1.95 1.87 19.42
N VAL A 262 -2.84 1.51 18.48
CA VAL A 262 -2.79 2.01 17.10
C VAL A 262 -2.99 3.53 17.07
N LEU A 263 -3.96 4.06 17.83
CA LEU A 263 -4.17 5.52 17.95
C LEU A 263 -2.93 6.22 18.52
N GLU A 264 -2.26 5.63 19.52
CA GLU A 264 -1.05 6.20 20.12
C GLU A 264 0.14 6.23 19.15
N LEU A 265 0.28 5.21 18.29
CA LEU A 265 1.29 5.20 17.24
C LEU A 265 1.02 6.29 16.18
N ILE A 266 -0.25 6.55 15.84
CA ILE A 266 -0.65 7.63 14.93
C ILE A 266 -0.31 9.01 15.53
N ARG A 267 -0.57 9.23 16.82
CA ARG A 267 -0.15 10.45 17.56
C ARG A 267 1.38 10.60 17.67
N GLN A 268 2.14 9.61 17.21
CA GLN A 268 3.61 9.63 17.15
C GLN A 268 4.13 9.45 15.72
N HIS A 269 3.31 9.74 14.69
CA HIS A 269 3.64 9.52 13.28
C HIS A 269 4.98 10.14 12.87
N ALA A 270 5.30 11.35 13.35
CA ALA A 270 6.57 12.05 13.10
C ALA A 270 7.82 11.27 13.57
N LYS A 271 7.66 10.22 14.38
CA LYS A 271 8.74 9.33 14.86
C LYS A 271 8.71 7.93 14.22
N LEU A 272 7.62 7.55 13.53
CA LEU A 272 7.38 6.20 13.06
C LEU A 272 8.40 5.75 11.99
N CYS A 273 9.05 4.63 12.24
CA CYS A 273 9.94 3.96 11.30
C CYS A 273 9.67 2.46 11.32
N VAL A 274 8.70 2.03 10.54
CA VAL A 274 8.17 0.66 10.50
C VAL A 274 8.53 0.01 9.17
N PHE A 275 9.11 -1.19 9.23
CA PHE A 275 9.40 -2.04 8.07
C PHE A 275 9.45 -3.50 8.49
N TRP A 276 9.38 -4.40 7.51
CA TRP A 276 9.57 -5.83 7.69
C TRP A 276 10.65 -6.33 6.73
N THR A 277 11.31 -7.42 7.10
CA THR A 277 12.28 -8.14 6.25
C THR A 277 11.77 -9.54 5.93
N ILE A 278 10.45 -9.70 5.77
CA ILE A 278 9.82 -11.01 5.52
C ILE A 278 9.99 -11.46 4.07
N ASN A 279 9.86 -10.55 3.09
CA ASN A 279 10.02 -10.87 1.66
C ASN A 279 11.35 -10.36 1.08
N TYR A 280 11.87 -9.23 1.56
CA TYR A 280 13.17 -8.65 1.17
C TYR A 280 14.09 -8.46 2.39
N GLY A 281 15.25 -7.82 2.22
CA GLY A 281 16.15 -7.45 3.32
C GLY A 281 17.55 -7.06 2.85
N PHE A 282 18.42 -6.77 3.82
CA PHE A 282 19.75 -6.19 3.63
C PHE A 282 20.87 -7.19 3.24
N ALA A 283 20.52 -8.45 2.96
CA ALA A 283 21.52 -9.49 2.68
C ALA A 283 22.16 -9.38 1.28
N ASN A 284 21.45 -8.73 0.34
CA ASN A 284 22.01 -8.32 -0.94
C ASN A 284 22.44 -6.84 -0.82
N GLU A 285 23.66 -6.52 -1.24
CA GLU A 285 24.27 -5.19 -1.07
C GLU A 285 23.47 -4.08 -1.76
N THR A 286 23.16 -4.23 -3.05
CA THR A 286 22.41 -3.26 -3.85
C THR A 286 21.03 -2.96 -3.23
N LEU A 287 20.29 -4.01 -2.87
CA LEU A 287 18.97 -3.87 -2.24
C LEU A 287 19.07 -3.35 -0.80
N GLY A 288 20.13 -3.69 -0.07
CA GLY A 288 20.41 -3.19 1.27
C GLY A 288 20.63 -1.68 1.29
N LEU A 289 21.51 -1.18 0.42
CA LEU A 289 21.75 0.27 0.24
C LEU A 289 20.48 1.02 -0.17
N TYR A 290 19.66 0.44 -1.07
CA TYR A 290 18.36 1.02 -1.41
C TYR A 290 17.44 1.10 -0.18
N LEU A 291 17.30 0.01 0.59
CA LEU A 291 16.48 -0.02 1.80
C LEU A 291 16.96 0.98 2.87
N GLU A 292 18.26 1.13 3.07
CA GLU A 292 18.83 2.16 3.95
C GLU A 292 18.46 3.58 3.49
N SER A 293 18.52 3.85 2.18
CA SER A 293 18.08 5.14 1.62
C SER A 293 16.59 5.40 1.88
N GLN A 294 15.73 4.38 1.76
CA GLN A 294 14.31 4.49 2.10
C GLN A 294 14.13 4.82 3.59
N LEU A 295 14.83 4.11 4.47
CA LEU A 295 14.76 4.31 5.93
C LEU A 295 15.35 5.66 6.40
N CYS A 296 16.06 6.39 5.54
CA CYS A 296 16.53 7.76 5.80
C CYS A 296 15.53 8.86 5.38
N LYS A 297 14.45 8.53 4.65
CA LYS A 297 13.43 9.52 4.22
C LYS A 297 12.66 10.15 5.39
N SER A 298 11.93 11.22 5.10
CA SER A 298 11.06 11.90 6.08
C SER A 298 10.04 10.93 6.70
N ARG A 299 9.74 11.14 7.99
CA ARG A 299 8.78 10.32 8.74
C ARG A 299 7.33 10.81 8.48
N PRO A 300 6.32 9.93 8.57
CA PRO A 300 6.38 8.53 8.96
C PRO A 300 6.90 7.63 7.82
N ILE A 301 7.65 6.60 8.19
CA ILE A 301 7.96 5.49 7.29
C ILE A 301 7.16 4.28 7.75
N ILE A 302 6.33 3.75 6.85
CA ILE A 302 5.67 2.45 6.97
C ILE A 302 5.92 1.74 5.64
N LEU A 303 7.00 0.96 5.56
CA LEU A 303 7.42 0.30 4.33
C LEU A 303 6.54 -0.95 4.09
N ASP A 304 5.99 -1.08 2.88
CA ASP A 304 5.15 -2.22 2.49
C ASP A 304 5.94 -3.53 2.59
N PRO A 305 5.55 -4.50 3.43
CA PRO A 305 6.28 -5.76 3.59
C PRO A 305 6.42 -6.58 2.29
N ALA A 306 5.68 -6.25 1.23
CA ALA A 306 5.73 -6.89 -0.09
C ALA A 306 6.56 -6.11 -1.13
N ASP A 307 6.71 -4.79 -0.98
CA ASP A 307 7.25 -3.86 -1.97
C ASP A 307 8.24 -2.87 -1.29
N PRO A 308 9.56 -3.03 -1.48
CA PRO A 308 10.57 -2.20 -0.83
C PRO A 308 10.62 -0.76 -1.35
N THR A 309 9.90 -0.41 -2.42
CA THR A 309 9.75 0.97 -2.91
C THR A 309 8.57 1.69 -2.24
N GLY A 310 7.59 0.93 -1.74
CA GLY A 310 6.32 1.45 -1.24
C GLY A 310 6.37 1.94 0.21
N ILE A 311 6.74 3.20 0.44
CA ILE A 311 6.48 3.86 1.74
C ILE A 311 5.00 4.26 1.80
N VAL A 312 4.20 3.47 2.51
CA VAL A 312 2.74 3.54 2.50
C VAL A 312 2.25 4.79 3.25
N GLY A 313 1.74 5.75 2.50
CA GLY A 313 1.28 7.05 3.03
C GLY A 313 2.38 8.13 3.11
N GLN A 314 3.50 7.97 2.39
CA GLN A 314 4.48 9.05 2.25
C GLN A 314 3.83 10.31 1.65
N GLY A 315 4.11 11.48 2.24
CA GLY A 315 3.58 12.77 1.76
C GLY A 315 2.09 13.01 2.01
N SER A 316 1.39 12.09 2.70
CA SER A 316 0.00 12.28 3.10
C SER A 316 -0.14 13.13 4.37
N ARG A 317 -1.33 13.73 4.55
CA ARG A 317 -1.77 14.53 5.70
C ARG A 317 -2.03 13.64 6.92
N TRP A 318 -0.95 13.15 7.53
CA TRP A 318 -0.98 12.38 8.78
C TRP A 318 -1.41 13.21 10.00
N ASP A 319 -1.18 14.52 9.96
CA ASP A 319 -1.66 15.50 10.93
C ASP A 319 -3.19 15.43 11.12
N LEU A 320 -3.96 15.34 10.02
CA LEU A 320 -5.43 15.18 10.10
C LEU A 320 -5.85 13.81 10.66
N VAL A 321 -4.99 12.80 10.61
CA VAL A 321 -5.23 11.47 11.19
C VAL A 321 -4.85 11.45 12.68
N GLU A 322 -3.84 12.23 13.07
CA GLU A 322 -3.45 12.48 14.46
C GLU A 322 -4.49 13.30 15.21
N GLU A 323 -5.02 14.39 14.63
CA GLU A 323 -6.14 15.17 15.19
C GLU A 323 -7.32 14.25 15.56
N GLU A 324 -7.75 13.40 14.61
CA GLU A 324 -8.86 12.47 14.84
C GLU A 324 -8.49 11.32 15.80
N ALA A 325 -7.21 10.91 15.85
CA ALA A 325 -6.76 9.90 16.81
C ALA A 325 -6.75 10.43 18.24
N GLU A 326 -6.39 11.70 18.44
CA GLU A 326 -6.49 12.38 19.73
C GLU A 326 -7.95 12.55 20.16
N LEU A 327 -8.82 13.00 19.26
CA LEU A 327 -10.27 13.06 19.51
C LEU A 327 -10.83 11.68 19.89
N CYS A 328 -10.43 10.62 19.19
CA CYS A 328 -10.84 9.24 19.47
C CYS A 328 -10.38 8.73 20.85
N CYS A 329 -9.21 9.15 21.32
CA CYS A 329 -8.70 8.79 22.66
C CYS A 329 -9.57 9.34 23.80
N ALA A 330 -10.37 10.38 23.55
CA ALA A 330 -11.31 10.95 24.51
C ALA A 330 -12.72 10.30 24.48
N GLN A 331 -12.97 9.32 23.61
CA GLN A 331 -14.29 8.70 23.40
C GLN A 331 -14.44 7.38 24.17
N GLN A 332 -15.67 6.91 24.38
CA GLN A 332 -15.97 5.73 25.22
C GLN A 332 -15.22 4.46 24.81
N CYS A 333 -14.85 4.30 23.53
CA CYS A 333 -14.06 3.18 23.03
C CYS A 333 -12.63 3.11 23.61
N CYS A 334 -12.15 4.19 24.23
CA CYS A 334 -10.84 4.30 24.87
C CYS A 334 -10.92 4.39 26.41
N TRP A 335 -12.11 4.22 27.01
CA TRP A 335 -12.34 4.32 28.44
C TRP A 335 -13.05 3.09 28.99
N LYS A 336 -12.62 2.63 30.15
CA LYS A 336 -13.23 1.50 30.88
C LYS A 336 -14.45 1.99 31.66
N ARG A 337 -15.40 1.10 31.96
CA ARG A 337 -16.61 1.39 32.75
C ARG A 337 -16.33 1.98 34.13
N ASN A 338 -15.15 1.75 34.71
CA ASN A 338 -14.72 2.34 35.98
C ASN A 338 -14.17 3.79 35.86
N GLY A 339 -14.27 4.41 34.68
CA GLY A 339 -13.78 5.77 34.43
C GLY A 339 -12.26 5.88 34.24
N SER A 340 -11.52 4.77 34.13
CA SER A 340 -10.09 4.81 33.80
C SER A 340 -9.83 4.69 32.30
N ALA A 341 -8.86 5.45 31.79
CA ALA A 341 -8.44 5.35 30.40
C ALA A 341 -7.79 3.98 30.11
N VAL A 342 -8.13 3.41 28.95
CA VAL A 342 -7.47 2.20 28.42
C VAL A 342 -5.99 2.52 28.19
N GLN A 343 -5.12 1.62 28.64
CA GLN A 343 -3.68 1.78 28.47
C GLN A 343 -3.24 1.13 27.15
N PRO A 344 -2.41 1.81 26.33
CA PRO A 344 -1.79 1.18 25.17
C PRO A 344 -0.68 0.20 25.60
N TRP A 345 -0.33 -0.75 24.73
CA TRP A 345 0.86 -1.56 24.90
C TRP A 345 2.13 -0.73 24.70
N ASN A 346 3.22 -1.14 25.35
CA ASN A 346 4.53 -0.49 25.19
C ASN A 346 5.15 -0.89 23.84
N VAL A 347 4.87 -0.12 22.79
CA VAL A 347 5.36 -0.35 21.42
C VAL A 347 6.43 0.68 21.04
N PRO A 348 7.64 0.27 20.59
CA PRO A 348 8.64 1.20 20.10
C PRO A 348 8.19 1.81 18.76
N VAL A 349 8.30 3.13 18.61
CA VAL A 349 7.98 3.85 17.35
C VAL A 349 8.96 3.56 16.20
N ARG A 350 10.07 2.86 16.46
CA ARG A 350 11.03 2.43 15.44
C ARG A 350 11.19 0.91 15.49
N ALA A 351 11.05 0.25 14.34
CA ALA A 351 11.50 -1.11 14.16
C ALA A 351 13.02 -1.16 14.34
N GLY A 352 13.50 -2.04 15.21
CA GLY A 352 14.93 -2.26 15.36
C GLY A 352 15.53 -2.79 14.07
N PHE A 353 16.66 -2.22 13.65
CA PHE A 353 17.50 -2.86 12.64
C PHE A 353 17.87 -4.26 13.11
N PRO A 354 17.81 -5.30 12.25
CA PRO A 354 18.48 -6.54 12.57
C PRO A 354 19.96 -6.19 12.80
N ALA A 355 20.52 -6.58 13.93
CA ALA A 355 21.95 -6.45 14.14
C ALA A 355 22.64 -7.19 13.00
N VAL A 356 23.35 -6.45 12.13
CA VAL A 356 24.24 -7.06 11.15
C VAL A 356 25.17 -7.94 11.96
N ALA A 357 25.15 -9.25 11.68
CA ALA A 357 26.05 -10.16 12.32
C ALA A 357 27.47 -9.69 11.97
N LEU A 358 28.13 -9.05 12.93
CA LEU A 358 29.55 -8.78 12.87
C LEU A 358 30.22 -10.13 12.64
N ILE A 359 30.63 -10.38 11.39
CA ILE A 359 31.59 -11.41 11.08
C ILE A 359 32.86 -10.94 11.77
N VAL A 360 33.04 -11.39 13.02
CA VAL A 360 34.29 -11.26 13.75
C VAL A 360 35.28 -12.16 13.03
N SER A 361 35.92 -11.60 12.01
CA SER A 361 37.19 -12.10 11.51
C SER A 361 38.13 -12.21 12.71
N LYS A 362 38.62 -13.42 12.97
CA LYS A 362 39.59 -13.66 14.03
C LYS A 362 40.85 -12.85 13.74
N GLY A 363 41.12 -11.83 14.55
CA GLY A 363 42.33 -11.01 14.50
C GLY A 363 42.09 -9.63 13.90
N GLY A 364 42.15 -8.60 14.76
CA GLY A 364 42.01 -7.20 14.37
C GLY A 364 41.22 -6.41 15.41
N THR A 365 41.82 -5.38 15.99
CA THR A 365 41.20 -4.50 16.99
C THR A 365 39.96 -3.78 16.42
N ALA A 366 38.82 -3.92 17.08
CA ALA A 366 37.61 -3.22 16.70
C ALA A 366 37.70 -1.71 16.98
N GLN A 367 37.55 -0.88 15.94
CA GLN A 367 37.12 0.51 16.08
C GLN A 367 35.64 0.61 15.67
N PRO A 368 34.82 1.42 16.38
CA PRO A 368 33.44 1.62 15.99
C PRO A 368 33.35 2.50 14.73
N ILE A 369 32.89 1.93 13.62
CA ILE A 369 32.47 2.70 12.45
C ILE A 369 31.15 3.40 12.81
N GLY A 370 31.23 4.70 13.09
CA GLY A 370 30.05 5.54 13.28
C GLY A 370 29.28 5.74 11.97
N CYS A 371 27.97 5.99 12.07
CA CYS A 371 27.14 6.36 10.92
C CYS A 371 27.76 7.55 10.16
N PRO A 372 27.90 7.52 8.82
CA PRO A 372 28.56 8.60 8.07
C PRO A 372 27.85 9.97 8.09
N PHE A 373 26.63 10.05 8.63
CA PHE A 373 25.83 11.27 8.67
C PHE A 373 25.21 11.50 10.05
N PRO A 374 25.62 12.53 10.79
CA PRO A 374 24.92 12.94 12.01
C PRO A 374 23.60 13.64 11.63
N CYS A 375 22.48 13.08 12.09
CA CYS A 375 21.18 13.76 12.04
C CYS A 375 21.17 14.93 13.02
N THR A 376 21.62 16.11 12.59
CA THR A 376 21.58 17.34 13.40
C THR A 376 20.14 17.82 13.55
N GLY A 377 19.60 17.70 14.77
CA GLY A 377 18.35 18.35 15.15
C GLY A 377 18.53 19.87 15.15
N GLY A 378 17.65 20.60 14.47
CA GLY A 378 17.68 22.06 14.44
C GLY A 378 17.39 22.66 15.82
N ALA A 379 18.43 23.22 16.46
CA ALA A 379 18.26 24.06 17.64
C ALA A 379 17.68 25.43 17.24
N ARG A 380 16.87 26.02 18.13
CA ARG A 380 16.27 27.35 17.93
C ARG A 380 17.35 28.43 17.93
N ILE A 381 17.21 29.42 17.04
CA ILE A 381 17.86 30.73 17.17
C ILE A 381 16.76 31.80 17.22
N ALA A 382 16.97 32.81 18.06
CA ALA A 382 15.94 33.78 18.47
C ALA A 382 15.70 34.90 17.45
N GLN A 383 14.61 35.64 17.67
CA GLN A 383 14.13 36.74 16.81
C GLN A 383 14.94 38.04 16.98
N GLY A 384 15.05 38.79 15.89
CA GLY A 384 15.41 40.23 15.84
C GLY A 384 14.81 40.83 14.55
N PRO A 385 14.37 42.11 14.51
CA PRO A 385 13.14 42.41 13.76
C PRO A 385 13.23 43.51 12.66
N VAL A 386 12.19 43.57 11.80
CA VAL A 386 11.80 44.70 10.90
C VAL A 386 12.71 44.94 9.66
N PRO A 387 12.25 45.50 8.50
CA PRO A 387 10.89 45.90 8.04
C PRO A 387 10.38 45.23 6.73
N SER A 388 9.09 45.41 6.45
CA SER A 388 8.50 45.31 5.09
C SER A 388 8.81 46.57 4.26
N PRO A 389 8.79 46.49 2.90
CA PRO A 389 7.75 47.28 2.21
C PRO A 389 7.13 46.64 0.95
N HIS A 390 6.03 47.29 0.57
CA HIS A 390 5.08 47.09 -0.51
C HIS A 390 5.55 46.74 -1.94
N ARG A 391 4.65 45.99 -2.62
CA ARG A 391 4.13 46.15 -3.99
C ARG A 391 5.10 46.36 -5.18
N SER A 392 4.98 45.44 -6.15
CA SER A 392 4.31 45.62 -7.47
C SER A 392 5.07 45.15 -8.71
N ASN A 393 4.27 44.66 -9.67
CA ASN A 393 4.47 44.57 -11.12
C ASN A 393 5.55 43.62 -11.70
N ALA A 394 5.05 42.58 -12.39
CA ALA A 394 5.71 42.03 -13.58
C ALA A 394 5.59 43.03 -14.76
N PRO A 395 6.41 42.88 -15.81
CA PRO A 395 5.82 42.29 -17.02
C PRO A 395 6.72 41.31 -17.81
N SER A 396 6.14 40.86 -18.92
CA SER A 396 6.42 39.77 -19.87
C SER A 396 7.73 39.79 -20.69
N LEU A 397 8.20 38.57 -21.00
CA LEU A 397 8.58 37.96 -22.31
C LEU A 397 9.16 38.79 -23.49
N GLN A 398 9.98 38.08 -24.28
CA GLN A 398 10.59 38.43 -25.59
C GLN A 398 11.84 39.36 -25.50
N GLU A 399 12.94 39.14 -26.25
CA GLU A 399 13.17 38.32 -27.45
C GLU A 399 14.67 37.95 -27.65
N ARG A 400 14.95 36.85 -28.39
CA ARG A 400 16.18 36.54 -29.20
C ARG A 400 17.59 36.52 -28.53
N GLN A 401 18.65 35.92 -29.09
CA GLN A 401 18.95 34.73 -29.90
C GLN A 401 20.47 34.81 -30.25
N GLN A 402 21.09 33.67 -30.61
CA GLN A 402 22.41 33.53 -31.29
C GLN A 402 23.73 33.82 -30.53
N LEU A 403 24.54 32.75 -30.37
CA LEU A 403 25.82 32.45 -31.06
C LEU A 403 26.22 31.01 -30.63
N HIS A 404 26.36 30.00 -31.51
CA HIS A 404 27.54 29.64 -32.34
C HIS A 404 28.82 29.40 -31.50
N LEU A 405 29.61 28.31 -31.64
CA LEU A 405 29.80 27.31 -32.72
C LEU A 405 30.37 25.95 -32.21
N MET A 406 30.26 24.90 -33.04
CA MET A 406 30.94 23.58 -32.99
C MET A 406 32.37 23.66 -33.60
N PRO A 407 33.33 22.71 -33.39
CA PRO A 407 33.38 21.36 -34.04
C PRO A 407 33.85 20.20 -33.11
N LEU A 408 33.40 18.94 -33.24
CA LEU A 408 33.79 17.84 -34.19
C LEU A 408 35.21 17.23 -34.03
N TRP A 409 35.27 16.06 -33.35
CA TRP A 409 35.84 14.73 -33.74
C TRP A 409 37.21 14.62 -34.48
N PRO A 410 38.06 13.60 -34.19
CA PRO A 410 37.82 12.24 -34.73
C PRO A 410 38.22 11.01 -33.87
N SER A 411 37.88 9.83 -34.39
CA SER A 411 38.08 8.47 -33.87
C SER A 411 39.51 7.91 -34.06
N VAL A 412 39.95 6.96 -33.20
CA VAL A 412 41.02 5.93 -33.43
C VAL A 412 41.11 5.02 -32.18
N VAL A 413 41.54 3.73 -32.18
CA VAL A 413 41.41 2.58 -33.11
C VAL A 413 41.67 1.28 -32.27
N SER A 414 41.05 0.14 -32.60
CA SER A 414 41.28 -1.16 -31.90
C SER A 414 42.59 -1.84 -32.28
N PRO A 415 43.14 -2.73 -31.42
CA PRO A 415 43.96 -3.85 -31.91
C PRO A 415 43.48 -5.22 -31.44
N HIS A 416 43.45 -6.18 -32.37
CA HIS A 416 43.47 -7.63 -32.10
C HIS A 416 44.90 -8.14 -32.10
N CYS A 417 45.26 -8.99 -31.13
CA CYS A 417 46.16 -10.16 -31.25
C CYS A 417 46.19 -10.90 -29.89
N ALA A 418 46.52 -12.18 -29.72
CA ALA A 418 46.41 -13.40 -30.53
C ALA A 418 47.22 -14.50 -29.81
N SER A 419 46.54 -15.55 -29.33
CA SER A 419 47.06 -16.92 -29.16
C SER A 419 48.12 -17.31 -28.09
N SER A 420 48.17 -18.63 -27.86
CA SER A 420 49.08 -19.44 -27.04
C SER A 420 48.78 -19.44 -25.52
N ARG A 421 48.60 -20.59 -24.84
CA ARG A 421 48.64 -22.01 -25.26
C ARG A 421 47.42 -22.78 -24.76
#